data_AF-A0A952SAK2-F1
#
_entry.id   AF-A0A952SAK2-F1
#
_cell.length_a   1.000
_cell.length_b   1.000
_cell.length_c   1.000
_cell.angle_alpha   90.00
_cell.angle_beta   90.00
_cell.angle_gamma   90.00
#
_symmetry.space_group_name_H-M   'P 1'
#
loop_
_entity.id
_entity.type
_entity.pdbx_description
1 polymer ?
#
loop_
_entity_poly.entity_id
_entity_poly.type
_entity_poly.pdbx_seq_one_letter_code
_entity_poly.pdbx_strand_id
1 'polypeptide(L)'
;MSGNTKEWIVVISAIGGLVFAAVAEVLWLARAKWTGAGSSIAFVLISNAIAIVLGGLVSFAVFGTMLAMAWSGALSDIPGGNWTLALLLAFCFTFPPVLLMLVKRVLLGLMKIRTGRQAWLFAFVAAIGTFAVSILPAVSLAYVI
;
A
#
# COMPACT_ATOMS: atom_id res chain seq x y z
N MET A 1 24.08 -15.06 8.25
CA MET A 1 23.39 -14.71 6.98
C MET A 1 24.09 -13.53 6.36
N SER A 2 24.43 -13.57 5.07
CA SER A 2 24.96 -12.39 4.36
C SER A 2 23.85 -11.32 4.24
N GLY A 3 24.23 -10.05 4.08
CA GLY A 3 23.27 -8.95 3.90
C GLY A 3 22.30 -9.20 2.73
N ASN A 4 22.82 -9.77 1.64
CA ASN A 4 22.05 -10.12 0.45
C ASN A 4 20.90 -11.11 0.75
N THR A 5 21.14 -12.15 1.57
CA THR A 5 20.08 -13.11 1.94
C THR A 5 18.95 -12.45 2.73
N LYS A 6 19.25 -11.46 3.59
CA LYS A 6 18.23 -10.77 4.40
C LYS A 6 17.32 -9.90 3.52
N GLU A 7 17.88 -9.18 2.56
CA GLU A 7 17.13 -8.33 1.63
C GLU A 7 16.14 -9.17 0.79
N TRP A 8 16.59 -10.31 0.26
CA TRP A 8 15.71 -11.20 -0.50
C TRP A 8 14.57 -11.79 0.33
N ILE A 9 14.78 -12.07 1.62
CA ILE A 9 13.71 -12.53 2.51
C ILE A 9 12.65 -11.43 2.70
N VAL A 10 13.05 -10.16 2.85
CA VAL A 10 12.11 -9.02 2.92
C VAL A 10 11.30 -8.92 1.63
N VAL A 11 11.95 -9.03 0.47
CA VAL A 11 11.27 -8.95 -0.83
C VAL A 11 10.27 -10.09 -1.00
N ILE A 12 10.69 -11.34 -0.75
CA ILE A 12 9.83 -12.53 -0.91
C ILE A 12 8.63 -12.47 0.05
N SER A 13 8.86 -12.07 1.30
CA SER A 13 7.78 -11.97 2.29
C SER A 13 6.80 -10.85 1.99
N ALA A 14 7.27 -9.70 1.49
CA ALA A 14 6.39 -8.63 1.03
C ALA A 14 5.54 -9.06 -0.18
N ILE A 15 6.14 -9.74 -1.17
CA ILE A 15 5.41 -10.27 -2.34
C ILE A 15 4.40 -11.33 -1.91
N GLY A 16 4.82 -12.30 -1.08
CA GLY A 16 3.94 -13.34 -0.56
C GLY A 16 2.77 -12.76 0.24
N GLY A 17 3.03 -11.71 1.02
CA GLY A 17 2.03 -10.96 1.75
C GLY A 17 1.00 -10.28 0.84
N LEU A 18 1.44 -9.63 -0.23
CA LEU A 18 0.55 -9.02 -1.22
C LEU A 18 -0.33 -10.07 -1.92
N VAL A 19 0.24 -11.21 -2.29
CA VAL A 19 -0.51 -12.33 -2.89
C VAL A 19 -1.55 -12.87 -1.91
N PHE A 20 -1.15 -13.07 -0.65
CA PHE A 20 -2.06 -13.54 0.40
C PHE A 20 -3.22 -12.56 0.63
N ALA A 21 -2.93 -11.26 0.71
CA ALA A 21 -3.96 -10.22 0.85
C ALA A 21 -4.92 -10.22 -0.37
N ALA A 22 -4.39 -10.33 -1.58
CA ALA A 22 -5.20 -10.40 -2.80
C ALA A 22 -6.12 -11.63 -2.80
N VAL A 23 -5.61 -12.81 -2.44
CA VAL A 23 -6.43 -14.03 -2.34
C VAL A 23 -7.50 -13.87 -1.27
N ALA A 24 -7.15 -13.32 -0.11
CA ALA A 24 -8.11 -13.08 0.98
C ALA A 24 -9.24 -12.14 0.54
N GLU A 25 -8.94 -11.08 -0.22
CA GLU A 25 -9.94 -10.18 -0.78
C GLU A 25 -10.86 -10.86 -1.79
N VAL A 26 -10.30 -11.67 -2.70
CA VAL A 26 -11.10 -12.44 -3.67
C VAL A 26 -12.05 -13.40 -2.94
N LEU A 27 -11.55 -14.10 -1.92
CA LEU A 27 -12.36 -15.00 -1.08
C LEU A 27 -13.44 -14.24 -0.31
N TRP A 28 -13.15 -13.04 0.19
CA TRP A 28 -14.14 -12.18 0.83
C TRP A 28 -15.27 -11.85 -0.15
N LEU A 29 -14.94 -11.32 -1.34
CA LEU A 29 -15.94 -10.95 -2.34
C LEU A 29 -16.77 -12.16 -2.80
N ALA A 30 -16.14 -13.33 -2.96
CA ALA A 30 -16.83 -14.57 -3.31
C ALA A 30 -17.78 -15.05 -2.20
N ARG A 31 -17.34 -15.05 -0.94
CA ARG A 31 -18.18 -15.42 0.22
C ARG A 31 -19.34 -14.45 0.43
N ALA A 32 -19.12 -13.17 0.17
CA ALA A 32 -20.15 -12.15 0.25
C ALA A 32 -21.18 -12.23 -0.89
N LYS A 33 -20.92 -13.05 -1.93
CA LYS A 33 -21.75 -13.21 -3.14
C LYS A 33 -22.04 -11.88 -3.85
N TRP A 34 -21.12 -10.92 -3.78
CA TRP A 34 -21.31 -9.61 -4.41
C TRP A 34 -21.05 -9.63 -5.91
N THR A 35 -20.20 -10.54 -6.40
CA THR A 35 -19.86 -10.67 -7.81
C THR A 35 -19.31 -12.07 -8.12
N GLY A 36 -19.25 -12.42 -9.41
CA GLY A 36 -18.65 -13.68 -9.87
C GLY A 36 -17.13 -13.73 -9.65
N ALA A 37 -16.57 -14.94 -9.57
CA ALA A 37 -15.15 -15.16 -9.25
C ALA A 37 -14.18 -14.42 -10.20
N GLY A 38 -14.45 -14.43 -11.52
CA GLY A 38 -13.63 -13.73 -12.51
C GLY A 38 -13.62 -12.21 -12.30
N SER A 39 -14.78 -11.62 -12.04
CA SER A 39 -14.90 -10.19 -11.75
C SER A 39 -14.26 -9.80 -10.41
N SER A 40 -14.32 -10.67 -9.39
CA SER A 40 -13.60 -10.47 -8.12
C SER A 40 -12.10 -10.43 -8.34
N ILE A 41 -11.56 -11.38 -9.10
CA ILE A 41 -10.12 -11.44 -9.40
C ILE A 41 -9.69 -10.19 -10.17
N ALA A 42 -10.41 -9.83 -11.23
CA ALA A 42 -10.11 -8.63 -12.01
C ALA A 42 -10.15 -7.37 -11.14
N PHE A 43 -11.17 -7.22 -10.29
CA PHE A 43 -11.30 -6.09 -9.36
C PHE A 43 -10.09 -5.99 -8.42
N VAL A 44 -9.70 -7.10 -7.77
CA VAL A 44 -8.59 -7.11 -6.81
C VAL A 44 -7.27 -6.80 -7.51
N LEU A 45 -6.99 -7.44 -8.64
CA LEU A 45 -5.75 -7.21 -9.39
C LEU A 45 -5.65 -5.77 -9.91
N ILE A 46 -6.71 -5.24 -10.52
CA ILE A 46 -6.70 -3.87 -11.04
C ILE A 46 -6.56 -2.85 -9.90
N SER A 47 -7.33 -3.01 -8.81
CA SER A 47 -7.26 -2.08 -7.68
C SER A 47 -5.88 -2.07 -7.01
N ASN A 48 -5.28 -3.25 -6.80
CA ASN A 48 -3.96 -3.37 -6.22
C ASN A 48 -2.87 -2.86 -7.18
N ALA A 49 -2.95 -3.19 -8.47
CA ALA A 49 -1.98 -2.72 -9.46
C ALA A 49 -1.98 -1.18 -9.56
N ILE A 50 -3.15 -0.55 -9.65
CA ILE A 50 -3.27 0.92 -9.69
C ILE A 50 -2.66 1.54 -8.43
N ALA A 51 -2.99 1.02 -7.25
CA ALA A 51 -2.47 1.56 -5.99
C ALA A 51 -0.96 1.36 -5.83
N ILE A 52 -0.41 0.21 -6.24
CA ILE A 52 1.03 -0.06 -6.18
C ILE A 52 1.77 0.86 -7.16
N VAL A 53 1.29 1.01 -8.39
CA VAL A 53 1.95 1.83 -9.41
C VAL A 53 1.88 3.31 -9.03
N LEU A 54 0.68 3.84 -8.78
CA LEU A 54 0.52 5.26 -8.46
C LEU A 54 1.05 5.60 -7.07
N GLY A 55 0.78 4.77 -6.06
CA GLY A 55 1.27 4.94 -4.70
C GLY A 55 2.79 4.84 -4.63
N GLY A 56 3.37 3.86 -5.34
CA GLY A 56 4.81 3.69 -5.47
C GLY A 56 5.46 4.88 -6.17
N LEU A 57 4.89 5.38 -7.27
CA LEU A 57 5.43 6.52 -8.01
C LEU A 57 5.41 7.81 -7.17
N VAL A 58 4.31 8.10 -6.47
CA VAL A 58 4.21 9.27 -5.59
C VAL A 58 5.19 9.14 -4.42
N SER A 59 5.24 7.98 -3.77
CA SER A 59 6.17 7.74 -2.66
C SER A 59 7.62 7.86 -3.12
N PHE A 60 7.94 7.31 -4.29
CA PHE A 60 9.27 7.41 -4.91
C PHE A 60 9.64 8.86 -5.22
N ALA A 61 8.72 9.66 -5.77
CA ALA A 61 8.96 11.08 -6.03
C ALA A 61 9.22 11.85 -4.73
N VAL A 62 8.43 11.61 -3.68
CA VAL A 62 8.63 12.27 -2.38
C VAL A 62 9.96 11.85 -1.74
N PHE A 63 10.26 10.56 -1.66
CA PHE A 63 11.54 10.09 -1.13
C PHE A 63 12.73 10.58 -1.98
N GLY A 64 12.59 10.60 -3.31
CA GLY A 64 13.62 11.10 -4.22
C GLY A 64 13.91 12.59 -3.99
N THR A 65 12.88 13.42 -3.82
CA THR A 65 13.06 14.84 -3.48
C THR A 65 13.70 15.02 -2.12
N MET A 66 13.29 14.25 -1.09
CA MET A 66 13.92 14.28 0.24
C MET A 66 15.41 13.91 0.18
N LEU A 67 15.77 12.85 -0.56
CA LEU A 67 17.15 12.43 -0.77
C LEU A 67 17.96 13.50 -1.51
N ALA A 68 17.40 14.11 -2.55
CA ALA A 68 18.05 15.20 -3.27
C ALA A 68 18.31 16.41 -2.37
N MET A 69 17.34 16.79 -1.53
CA MET A 69 17.51 17.86 -0.54
C MET A 69 18.59 17.50 0.49
N ALA A 70 18.60 16.26 0.97
CA ALA A 70 19.61 15.76 1.88
C ALA A 70 21.02 15.83 1.29
N TRP A 71 21.16 15.43 0.03
CA TRP A 71 22.43 15.49 -0.69
C TRP A 71 22.94 16.92 -0.89
N SER A 72 22.04 17.86 -1.15
CA SER A 72 22.38 19.28 -1.34
C SER A 72 22.69 20.03 -0.03
N GLY A 73 22.48 19.40 1.13
CA GLY A 73 22.59 20.07 2.43
C GLY A 73 21.43 21.03 2.77
N ALA A 74 20.49 21.25 1.85
CA ALA A 74 19.38 22.20 1.98
C ALA A 74 18.28 21.74 2.97
N LEU A 75 18.47 20.63 3.69
CA LEU A 75 17.54 20.17 4.74
C LEU A 75 17.40 21.22 5.87
N SER A 76 18.46 21.97 6.16
CA SER A 76 18.43 23.04 7.19
C SER A 76 17.59 24.24 6.79
N ASP A 77 17.35 24.41 5.49
CA ASP A 77 16.73 25.62 4.92
C ASP A 77 15.22 25.44 4.71
N ILE A 78 14.68 24.27 5.05
CA ILE A 78 13.25 23.97 4.92
C ILE A 78 12.48 24.74 6.00
N PRO A 79 11.49 25.57 5.61
CA PRO A 79 10.56 26.18 6.57
C PRO A 79 9.85 25.08 7.37
N GLY A 80 10.06 25.06 8.69
CA GLY A 80 9.53 24.04 9.59
C GLY A 80 10.50 22.91 9.97
N GLY A 81 11.71 22.87 9.39
CA GLY A 81 12.81 21.98 9.77
C GLY A 81 12.40 20.50 9.88
N ASN A 82 12.71 19.88 11.03
CA ASN A 82 12.44 18.46 11.28
C ASN A 82 10.95 18.06 11.18
N TRP A 83 10.03 19.00 11.43
CA TRP A 83 8.60 18.71 11.42
C TRP A 83 8.08 18.48 10.00
N THR A 84 8.60 19.23 9.03
CA THR A 84 8.25 19.07 7.61
C THR A 84 8.71 17.71 7.08
N LEU A 85 9.88 17.24 7.51
CA LEU A 85 10.39 15.90 7.15
C LEU A 85 9.55 14.79 7.78
N ALA A 86 9.17 14.94 9.05
CA ALA A 86 8.30 13.98 9.72
C ALA A 86 6.92 13.90 9.04
N LEU A 87 6.36 15.03 8.62
CA LEU A 87 5.10 15.08 7.87
C LEU A 87 5.21 14.43 6.50
N LEU A 88 6.30 14.66 5.76
CA LEU A 88 6.55 14.01 4.48
C LEU A 88 6.69 12.49 4.62
N LEU A 89 7.40 12.02 5.65
CA LEU A 89 7.47 10.59 5.98
C LEU A 89 6.09 10.04 6.31
N ALA A 90 5.34 10.70 7.21
CA ALA A 90 3.99 10.28 7.56
C ALA A 90 3.07 10.23 6.32
N PHE A 91 3.22 11.18 5.40
CA PHE A 91 2.51 11.19 4.13
C PHE A 91 2.88 9.99 3.26
N CYS A 92 4.16 9.66 3.10
CA CYS A 92 4.61 8.49 2.34
C CYS A 92 4.03 7.17 2.89
N PHE A 93 3.86 7.05 4.20
CA PHE A 93 3.27 5.84 4.80
C PHE A 93 1.74 5.84 4.75
N THR A 94 1.09 6.99 4.85
CA THR A 94 -0.39 7.07 4.89
C THR A 94 -1.03 7.19 3.51
N PHE A 95 -0.30 7.72 2.52
CA PHE A 95 -0.81 7.93 1.17
C PHE A 95 -1.16 6.61 0.44
N PRO A 96 -0.29 5.57 0.40
CA PRO A 96 -0.62 4.32 -0.28
C PRO A 96 -1.89 3.62 0.23
N PRO A 97 -2.13 3.45 1.56
CA PRO A 97 -3.36 2.82 2.02
C PRO A 97 -4.60 3.69 1.77
N VAL A 98 -4.49 5.02 1.88
CA VAL A 98 -5.60 5.92 1.55
C VAL A 98 -5.93 5.86 0.06
N LEU A 99 -4.92 5.89 -0.80
CA LEU A 99 -5.08 5.76 -2.25
C LEU A 99 -5.75 4.42 -2.59
N LEU A 100 -5.26 3.30 -2.01
CA LEU A 100 -5.83 1.97 -2.24
C LEU A 100 -7.31 1.91 -1.82
N MET A 101 -7.66 2.51 -0.67
CA MET A 101 -9.05 2.60 -0.21
C MET A 101 -9.92 3.35 -1.24
N LEU A 102 -9.46 4.51 -1.71
CA LEU A 102 -10.20 5.33 -2.68
C LEU A 102 -10.34 4.60 -4.03
N VAL A 103 -9.27 4.00 -4.53
CA VAL A 103 -9.27 3.21 -5.77
C VAL A 103 -10.25 2.06 -5.68
N LYS A 104 -10.22 1.27 -4.60
CA LYS A 104 -11.19 0.17 -4.39
C LYS A 104 -12.62 0.71 -4.32
N ARG A 105 -12.85 1.83 -3.63
CA ARG A 105 -14.19 2.43 -3.53
C ARG A 105 -14.74 2.90 -4.88
N VAL A 106 -13.89 3.53 -5.69
CA VAL A 106 -14.25 3.98 -7.04
C VAL A 106 -14.53 2.77 -7.94
N LEU A 107 -13.66 1.77 -7.94
CA LEU A 107 -13.83 0.56 -8.74
C LEU A 107 -15.07 -0.25 -8.35
N LEU A 108 -15.41 -0.35 -7.06
CA LEU A 108 -16.66 -0.98 -6.61
C LEU A 108 -17.90 -0.27 -7.19
N GLY A 109 -17.83 1.06 -7.33
CA GLY A 109 -18.87 1.87 -7.96
C GLY A 109 -18.93 1.69 -9.48
N LEU A 110 -17.77 1.75 -10.15
CA LEU A 110 -17.67 1.60 -11.61
C LEU A 110 -18.10 0.21 -12.08
N MET A 111 -17.71 -0.84 -11.37
CA MET A 111 -18.07 -2.22 -11.68
C MET A 111 -19.47 -2.60 -11.17
N LYS A 112 -20.21 -1.67 -10.54
CA LYS A 112 -21.55 -1.88 -9.98
C LYS A 112 -21.64 -3.08 -9.01
N ILE A 113 -20.56 -3.37 -8.28
CA ILE A 113 -20.48 -4.52 -7.36
C ILE A 113 -21.25 -4.21 -6.06
N ARG A 114 -20.93 -3.08 -5.42
CA ARG A 114 -21.57 -2.67 -4.16
C ARG A 114 -21.44 -1.18 -3.93
N THR A 115 -22.44 -0.59 -3.27
CA THR A 115 -22.47 0.82 -2.87
C THR A 115 -22.81 0.95 -1.37
N GLY A 116 -22.74 2.17 -0.84
CA GLY A 116 -23.08 2.48 0.54
C GLY A 116 -21.99 2.10 1.57
N ARG A 117 -22.39 1.91 2.83
CA ARG A 117 -21.50 1.71 3.98
C ARG A 117 -20.64 0.45 3.88
N GLN A 118 -21.18 -0.64 3.34
CA GLN A 118 -20.45 -1.91 3.20
C GLN A 118 -19.29 -1.81 2.21
N ALA A 119 -19.44 -1.03 1.12
CA ALA A 119 -18.37 -0.79 0.16
C ALA A 119 -17.20 -0.01 0.79
N TRP A 120 -17.51 0.96 1.65
CA TRP A 120 -16.52 1.72 2.42
C TRP A 120 -15.78 0.84 3.43
N LEU A 121 -16.51 0.04 4.21
CA LEU A 121 -15.88 -0.87 5.17
C LEU A 121 -14.97 -1.89 4.49
N PHE A 122 -15.42 -2.48 3.38
CA PHE A 122 -14.59 -3.39 2.60
C PHE A 122 -13.33 -2.67 2.09
N ALA A 123 -13.47 -1.52 1.44
CA ALA A 123 -12.32 -0.80 0.88
C ALA A 123 -11.30 -0.39 1.95
N PHE A 124 -11.79 0.04 3.12
CA PHE A 124 -10.95 0.42 4.26
C PHE A 124 -10.20 -0.78 4.85
N VAL A 125 -10.91 -1.87 5.16
CA VAL A 125 -10.29 -3.06 5.76
C VAL A 125 -9.33 -3.73 4.77
N ALA A 126 -9.71 -3.82 3.50
CA ALA A 126 -8.87 -4.35 2.44
C ALA A 126 -7.59 -3.53 2.25
N ALA A 127 -7.69 -2.19 2.30
CA ALA A 127 -6.54 -1.32 2.16
C ALA A 127 -5.57 -1.43 3.34
N ILE A 128 -6.08 -1.39 4.58
CA ILE A 128 -5.26 -1.56 5.78
C ILE A 128 -4.66 -2.96 5.83
N GLY A 129 -5.44 -4.00 5.55
CA GLY A 129 -4.98 -5.38 5.56
C GLY A 129 -3.85 -5.62 4.55
N THR A 130 -4.02 -5.15 3.31
CA THR A 130 -3.00 -5.25 2.27
C THR A 130 -1.71 -4.52 2.68
N PHE A 131 -1.85 -3.29 3.20
CA PHE A 131 -0.70 -2.49 3.63
C PHE A 131 0.02 -3.11 4.83
N ALA A 132 -0.72 -3.50 5.87
CA ALA A 132 -0.16 -4.14 7.05
C ALA A 132 0.63 -5.40 6.68
N VAL A 133 0.04 -6.29 5.88
CA VAL A 133 0.68 -7.54 5.47
C VAL A 133 1.92 -7.29 4.58
N SER A 134 1.94 -6.22 3.78
CA SER A 134 3.12 -5.86 2.98
C SER A 134 4.28 -5.26 3.77
N ILE A 135 4.02 -4.57 4.88
CA ILE A 135 5.03 -3.83 5.65
C ILE A 135 5.52 -4.59 6.89
N LEU A 136 4.66 -5.38 7.52
CA LEU A 136 5.00 -6.21 8.69
C LEU A 136 6.31 -7.01 8.50
N PRO A 137 6.57 -7.64 7.35
CA PRO A 137 7.82 -8.37 7.15
C PRO A 137 9.05 -7.47 7.18
N ALA A 138 9.00 -6.30 6.53
CA ALA A 138 10.09 -5.32 6.52
C ALA A 138 10.37 -4.77 7.93
N VAL A 139 9.33 -4.52 8.72
CA VAL A 139 9.46 -4.03 10.10
C VAL A 139 10.00 -5.11 11.02
N SER A 140 9.47 -6.34 10.96
CA SER A 140 9.88 -7.43 11.83
C SER A 140 11.36 -7.81 11.68
N LEU A 141 11.90 -7.75 10.46
CA LEU A 141 13.30 -8.04 10.18
C LEU A 141 14.26 -6.91 10.59
N ALA A 142 13.77 -5.66 10.71
CA ALA A 142 14.55 -4.53 11.20
C ALA A 142 14.82 -4.60 12.71
N TYR A 143 13.94 -5.26 13.49
CA TYR A 143 14.06 -5.38 14.96
C TYR A 143 14.75 -6.68 15.44
N VAL A 144 15.11 -7.60 14.54
CA VAL A 144 15.86 -8.84 14.86
C VAL A 144 17.38 -8.60 14.77
N ILE A 145 17.82 -7.34 14.73
CA ILE A 145 19.22 -6.88 14.71
C ILE A 145 19.47 -6.11 16.02
#